data_AF-A0A0F9RZJ4-F1
#
_entry.id   AF-A0A0F9RZJ4-F1
#
_cell.length_a   1.000
_cell.length_b   1.000
_cell.length_c   1.000
_cell.angle_alpha   90.00
_cell.angle_beta   90.00
_cell.angle_gamma   90.00
#
_symmetry.space_group_name_H-M   'P 1'
#
loop_
_entity.id
_entity.type
_entity.pdbx_description
1 polymer ?
#
loop_
_entity_poly.entity_id
_entity_poly.type
_entity_poly.pdbx_seq_one_letter_code
_entity_poly.pdbx_strand_id
1 'polypeptide(L)' 'MAGQRGEFQFEVKEFLSDTPFTRILIFQHPLNRGLIKILRINLNQPLKKGVFSLSVLGKYERKSWIEIEKILANEN' A
#
# COMPACT_ATOMS: atom_id res chain seq x y z
N MET A 1 -5.03 10.04 -11.51
CA MET A 1 -4.80 11.21 -10.62
C MET A 1 -3.32 11.22 -10.25
N ALA A 2 -2.66 12.37 -10.24
CA ALA A 2 -1.21 12.45 -10.02
C ALA A 2 -0.85 13.68 -9.18
N GLY A 3 0.33 13.65 -8.57
CA GLY A 3 0.85 14.76 -7.79
C GLY A 3 2.36 14.73 -7.68
N GLN A 4 2.94 15.89 -7.34
CA GLN A 4 4.37 16.07 -7.22
C GLN A 4 4.70 16.93 -5.99
N ARG A 5 5.77 16.58 -5.28
CA ARG A 5 6.36 17.40 -4.23
C ARG A 5 7.88 17.32 -4.34
N GLY A 6 8.50 18.42 -4.78
CA GLY A 6 9.91 18.43 -5.13
C GLY A 6 10.19 17.44 -6.26
N GLU A 7 11.17 16.55 -6.05
CA GLU A 7 11.53 15.50 -7.00
C GLU A 7 10.66 14.25 -6.90
N PHE A 8 9.81 14.16 -5.87
CA PHE A 8 8.91 13.03 -5.66
C PHE A 8 7.64 13.21 -6.48
N GLN A 9 7.33 12.22 -7.32
CA GLN A 9 6.12 12.18 -8.13
C GLN A 9 5.33 10.92 -7.81
N PHE A 10 4.00 11.00 -7.90
CA PHE A 10 3.16 9.82 -7.82
C PHE A 10 2.02 9.85 -8.84
N GLU A 11 1.56 8.66 -9.19
CA GLU A 11 0.42 8.45 -10.07
C GLU A 11 -0.46 7.33 -9.50
N VAL A 12 -1.74 7.62 -9.34
CA VAL A 12 -2.77 6.62 -9.03
C VAL A 12 -3.18 5.92 -10.32
N LYS A 13 -2.90 4.61 -10.37
CA LYS A 13 -3.24 3.74 -11.51
C LYS A 13 -4.60 3.09 -11.38
N GLU A 14 -5.01 2.78 -10.16
CA GLU A 14 -6.27 2.08 -9.89
C GLU A 14 -6.86 2.56 -8.57
N PHE A 15 -8.19 2.65 -8.51
CA PHE A 15 -8.97 2.89 -7.29
C PHE A 15 -9.68 1.61 -6.86
N LEU A 16 -10.02 1.49 -5.58
CA LEU A 16 -10.81 0.39 -5.05
C LEU A 16 -12.28 0.57 -5.44
N SER A 17 -12.75 -0.20 -6.42
CA SER A 17 -14.15 -0.22 -6.88
C SER A 17 -14.69 1.19 -7.18
N ASP A 18 -15.83 1.56 -6.61
CA ASP A 18 -16.51 2.85 -6.72
C ASP A 18 -16.10 3.84 -5.61
N THR A 19 -14.98 3.59 -4.93
CA THR A 19 -14.49 4.44 -3.83
C THR A 19 -13.36 5.36 -4.28
N PRO A 20 -13.14 6.51 -3.60
CA PRO A 20 -11.98 7.36 -3.87
C PRO A 20 -10.65 6.79 -3.33
N PHE A 21 -10.65 5.59 -2.72
CA PHE A 21 -9.44 5.00 -2.16
C PHE A 21 -8.56 4.43 -3.26
N THR A 22 -7.28 4.79 -3.23
CA THR A 22 -6.29 4.27 -4.18
C THR A 22 -6.03 2.78 -3.94
N ARG A 23 -6.09 1.97 -5.00
CA ARG A 23 -5.67 0.56 -4.97
C ARG A 23 -4.22 0.42 -5.41
N ILE A 24 -3.83 1.05 -6.53
CA ILE A 24 -2.47 1.00 -7.06
C ILE A 24 -1.92 2.42 -7.20
N LEU A 25 -0.81 2.67 -6.52
CA LEU A 25 -0.06 3.92 -6.58
C LEU A 25 1.37 3.64 -7.03
N ILE A 26 1.81 4.29 -8.10
CA ILE A 26 3.20 4.28 -8.53
C ILE A 26 3.84 5.56 -8.02
N PHE A 27 5.02 5.46 -7.42
CA PHE A 27 5.79 6.62 -6.98
C PHE A 27 7.20 6.57 -7.56
N GLN A 28 7.72 7.76 -7.86
CA GLN A 28 9.00 7.95 -8.51
C GLN A 28 9.77 9.07 -7.83
N HIS A 29 11.07 8.86 -7.74
CA HIS A 29 12.11 9.79 -7.33
C HIS A 29 13.28 9.59 -8.31
N PRO A 30 14.15 10.59 -8.58
CA PRO A 30 15.25 10.44 -9.55
C PRO A 30 16.12 9.19 -9.36
N LEU A 31 16.27 8.74 -8.12
CA LEU A 31 17.07 7.56 -7.79
C LEU A 31 16.27 6.24 -7.74
N ASN A 32 14.95 6.30 -7.54
CA ASN A 32 14.16 5.12 -7.19
C ASN A 32 12.74 5.18 -7.76
N ARG A 33 12.19 4.02 -8.08
CA ARG A 33 10.78 3.84 -8.40
C ARG A 33 10.19 2.77 -7.50
N GLY A 34 8.95 2.96 -7.09
CA GLY A 34 8.21 1.96 -6.34
C GLY A 34 6.74 1.93 -6.68
N LEU A 35 6.08 0.91 -6.16
CA LEU A 35 4.66 0.66 -6.32
C LEU A 35 4.09 0.27 -4.96
N ILE A 36 2.95 0.86 -4.62
CA ILE A 36 2.11 0.44 -3.50
C ILE A 36 0.84 -0.17 -4.10
N LYS A 37 0.55 -1.41 -3.72
CA LYS A 37 -0.75 -2.05 -3.98
C LYS A 37 -1.45 -2.32 -2.66
N ILE A 38 -2.62 -1.73 -2.48
CA ILE A 38 -3.51 -2.01 -1.35
C ILE A 38 -4.34 -3.24 -1.71
N LEU A 39 -4.14 -4.32 -0.96
CA LEU A 39 -4.87 -5.58 -1.16
C LEU A 39 -6.24 -5.54 -0.49
N ARG A 40 -6.30 -4.97 0.73
CA ARG A 40 -7.53 -4.89 1.51
C ARG A 40 -7.54 -3.65 2.39
N ILE A 41 -8.69 -2.99 2.44
CA ILE A 41 -8.97 -1.94 3.41
C ILE A 41 -10.29 -2.27 4.12
N ASN A 42 -10.31 -2.13 5.44
CA ASN A 42 -11.52 -2.25 6.23
C ASN A 42 -11.80 -0.88 6.86
N LEU A 43 -12.95 -0.31 6.54
CA LEU A 43 -13.38 1.00 7.04
C LEU A 43 -14.28 0.85 8.27
N ASN A 44 -14.43 1.93 9.04
CA ASN A 44 -15.31 2.02 10.19
C ASN A 44 -15.08 0.93 11.25
N GLN A 45 -13.85 0.44 11.36
CA GLN A 45 -13.48 -0.53 12.38
C GLN A 45 -13.20 0.18 13.71
N PRO A 46 -13.75 -0.29 14.84
CA PRO A 46 -13.40 0.25 16.14
C PRO A 46 -11.91 0.04 16.40
N LEU A 47 -11.23 1.11 16.82
CA LEU A 47 -9.81 1.04 17.15
C LEU A 47 -9.60 0.14 18.38
N LYS A 48 -8.88 -0.97 18.20
CA LYS A 48 -8.51 -1.84 19.31
C LYS A 48 -7.43 -1.15 20.16
N LYS A 49 -7.38 -1.46 21.46
CA LYS A 49 -6.33 -0.94 22.35
C LYS A 49 -4.96 -1.40 21.85
N GLY A 50 -3.99 -0.47 21.72
CA GLY A 50 -2.61 -0.78 21.35
C GLY A 50 -2.33 -0.93 19.84
N VAL A 51 -3.27 -0.58 18.96
CA VAL A 51 -3.05 -0.63 17.49
C VAL A 51 -2.02 0.38 17.00
N PHE A 52 -1.83 1.48 17.72
CA PHE A 52 -0.75 2.45 17.49
C PHE A 52 0.37 2.23 18.51
N SER A 53 0.93 1.02 18.53
CA SER A 53 2.11 0.70 19.34
C SER A 53 3.30 0.41 18.44
N LEU A 54 4.50 0.76 18.92
CA LEU A 54 5.75 0.43 18.23
C LEU A 54 5.92 -1.08 18.03
N SER A 55 5.28 -1.89 18.86
CA SER A 55 5.25 -3.36 18.78
C SER A 55 4.70 -3.86 17.43
N VAL A 56 3.88 -3.06 16.74
CA VAL A 56 3.39 -3.39 15.39
C VAL A 56 4.54 -3.44 14.38
N LEU A 57 5.56 -2.59 14.52
CA LEU A 57 6.74 -2.61 13.64
C LEU A 57 7.54 -3.91 13.79
N GLY A 58 7.48 -4.56 14.96
CA GLY A 58 8.10 -5.87 15.19
C GLY A 58 7.48 -7.00 14.37
N LYS A 59 6.32 -6.78 13.75
CA LYS A 59 5.67 -7.75 12.83
C LYS A 59 5.98 -7.49 11.36
N TYR A 60 6.80 -6.48 11.06
CA TYR A 60 7.22 -6.21 9.69
C TYR A 60 8.18 -7.30 9.23
N GLU A 61 7.85 -7.94 8.10
CA GLU A 61 8.70 -8.92 7.46
C GLU A 61 8.97 -8.50 6.03
N ARG A 62 10.24 -8.50 5.64
CA ARG A 62 10.62 -8.37 4.23
C ARG A 62 10.27 -9.67 3.52
N LYS A 63 9.36 -9.59 2.55
CA LYS A 63 8.96 -10.72 1.70
C LYS A 63 9.77 -10.77 0.40
N SER A 64 10.10 -11.97 -0.04
CA SER A 64 10.59 -12.25 -1.38
C SER A 64 9.49 -12.10 -2.43
N TRP A 65 9.87 -12.00 -3.71
CA TRP A 65 8.89 -11.93 -4.80
C TRP A 65 7.97 -13.15 -4.84
N ILE A 66 8.51 -14.35 -4.62
CA ILE A 66 7.74 -15.61 -4.60
C ILE A 66 6.66 -15.59 -3.51
N GLU A 67 6.97 -15.05 -2.33
CA GLU A 67 5.98 -14.91 -1.25
C GLU A 67 4.90 -13.89 -1.61
N ILE A 68 5.28 -12.79 -2.26
CA ILE A 68 4.34 -11.78 -2.75
C ILE A 68 3.41 -12.39 -3.80
N GLU A 69 3.92 -13.14 -4.77
CA GLU A 69 3.11 -13.84 -5.77
C GLU A 69 2.10 -14.79 -5.14
N LYS A 70 2.48 -15.53 -4.10
CA LYS A 70 1.55 -16.39 -3.36
C LYS A 70 0.44 -15.60 -2.66
N ILE A 71 0.77 -14.43 -2.12
CA ILE A 71 -0.23 -13.54 -1.50
C ILE A 71 -1.21 -13.04 -2.57
N LEU A 72 -0.70 -12.64 -3.74
CA LEU A 72 -1.50 -12.14 -4.86
C LEU A 72 -2.35 -13.23 -5.53
N ALA A 73 -1.86 -14.47 -5.59
CA ALA A 73 -2.61 -15.59 -6.15
C ALA A 73 -3.87 -15.96 -5.33
N ASN A 74 -3.87 -15.65 -4.04
CA ASN A 74 -4.99 -15.89 -3.12
C ASN A 74 -5.96 -14.70 -3.03
N GLU A 75 -5.86 -13.70 -3.93
CA GLU A 75 -6.59 -12.43 -3.81
C GLU A 75 -8.04 -12.48 -4.35
N ASN A 76 -8.50 -13.61 -4.94
CA ASN A 76 -9.85 -13.85 -5.50
C ASN A 76 -10.53 -12.62 -6.13
#